data_AF-A0AAN4R4L0-F1
#
_entry.id   AF-A0AAN4R4L0-F1
#
_cell.length_a   1.000
_cell.length_b   1.000
_cell.length_c   1.000
_cell.angle_alpha   90.00
_cell.angle_beta   90.00
_cell.angle_gamma   90.00
#
_symmetry.space_group_name_H-M   'P 1'
#
loop_
_entity.id
_entity.type
_entity.pdbx_description
1 polymer ?
#
loop_
_entity_poly.entity_id
_entity_poly.type
_entity_poly.pdbx_seq_one_letter_code
_entity_poly.pdbx_strand_id
1 'polypeptide(L)' 'MTGDGRIQKNRAERVAFRQARLRGFVLASSYQKTQVHQIASNLIWRWPEIEDFISKTAGGSLFKLPMGKNGKFEQLPL' A
#
# COMPACT_ATOMS: atom_id res chain seq x y z
N MET A 1 -5.47 11.55 7.84
CA MET A 1 -6.12 10.53 6.98
C MET A 1 -5.31 10.47 5.70
N THR A 2 -4.76 9.31 5.33
CA THR A 2 -4.03 9.15 4.07
C THR A 2 -5.06 9.12 2.94
N GLY A 3 -4.77 9.77 1.80
CA GLY A 3 -5.70 9.82 0.66
C GLY A 3 -6.21 8.44 0.23
N ASP A 4 -5.38 7.41 0.40
CA ASP A 4 -5.68 6.01 0.04
C ASP A 4 -6.74 5.33 0.93
N GLY A 5 -7.02 5.88 2.12
CA GLY A 5 -8.15 5.42 2.94
C GLY A 5 -9.52 5.72 2.32
N ARG A 6 -9.60 6.58 1.30
CA ARG A 6 -10.83 6.84 0.53
C ARG A 6 -11.24 5.64 -0.30
N ILE A 7 -10.27 4.97 -0.94
CA ILE A 7 -10.54 3.74 -1.72
C ILE A 7 -11.18 2.72 -0.79
N GLN A 8 -10.69 2.56 0.43
CA GLN A 8 -11.28 1.64 1.40
C GLN A 8 -12.70 2.03 1.86
N LYS A 9 -13.12 3.29 1.80
CA LYS A 9 -14.45 3.73 2.26
C LYS A 9 -15.47 3.82 1.13
N ASN A 10 -15.04 4.14 -0.09
CA ASN A 10 -15.93 4.32 -1.23
C ASN A 10 -16.20 2.99 -1.95
N ARG A 11 -17.43 2.48 -1.82
CA ARG A 11 -17.85 1.20 -2.42
C ARG A 11 -17.62 1.16 -3.94
N ALA A 12 -17.83 2.27 -4.64
CA ALA A 12 -17.65 2.33 -6.09
C ALA A 12 -16.17 2.19 -6.49
N GLU A 13 -15.27 2.89 -5.81
CA GLU A 13 -13.83 2.80 -6.03
C GLU A 13 -13.29 1.41 -5.67
N ARG A 14 -13.79 0.78 -4.60
CA ARG A 14 -13.43 -0.60 -4.25
C ARG A 14 -13.80 -1.60 -5.34
N VAL A 15 -15.03 -1.50 -5.84
CA VAL A 15 -15.52 -2.40 -6.90
C VAL A 15 -14.72 -2.19 -8.18
N ALA A 16 -14.49 -0.93 -8.57
CA ALA A 16 -13.65 -0.59 -9.72
C ALA A 16 -12.22 -1.12 -9.58
N PHE A 17 -11.60 -0.99 -8.40
CA PHE A 17 -10.24 -1.48 -8.13
C PHE A 17 -10.17 -3.01 -8.22
N ARG A 18 -11.16 -3.72 -7.64
CA ARG A 18 -11.24 -5.18 -7.73
C ARG A 18 -11.49 -5.66 -9.16
N GLN A 19 -12.40 -5.00 -9.90
CA GLN A 19 -12.72 -5.34 -11.28
C GLN A 19 -11.54 -5.08 -12.22
N ALA A 20 -10.78 -4.01 -11.99
CA ALA A 20 -9.57 -3.69 -12.75
C ALA A 20 -8.37 -4.59 -12.40
N ARG A 21 -8.52 -5.53 -11.45
CA ARG A 21 -7.48 -6.46 -10.98
C ARG A 21 -6.18 -5.77 -10.56
N LEU A 22 -6.28 -4.52 -10.10
CA LEU A 22 -5.13 -3.73 -9.72
C LEU A 22 -4.44 -4.31 -8.48
N ARG A 23 -3.12 -4.17 -8.44
CA ARG A 23 -2.31 -4.49 -7.28
C ARG A 23 -1.63 -3.21 -6.85
N GLY A 24 -1.60 -2.95 -5.55
CA GLY A 24 -0.99 -1.71 -5.07
C GLY A 24 -0.61 -1.73 -3.61
N PHE A 25 0.22 -0.78 -3.26
CA PHE A 25 0.57 -0.47 -1.89
C PHE A 25 0.11 0.94 -1.55
N VAL A 26 -0.26 1.12 -0.30
CA VAL A 26 -0.59 2.41 0.29
C VAL A 26 0.33 2.66 1.46
N LEU A 27 0.70 3.91 1.68
CA LEU A 27 1.55 4.25 2.82
C LEU A 27 0.72 4.18 4.11
N ALA A 28 1.29 3.57 5.15
CA ALA A 28 0.68 3.57 6.47
C ALA A 28 0.49 5.01 6.98
N SER A 29 -0.44 5.22 7.91
CA SER A 29 -0.72 6.54 8.48
C SER A 29 0.49 7.17 9.18
N SER A 30 1.44 6.35 9.64
CA SER A 30 2.69 6.80 10.26
C SER A 30 3.54 7.67 9.35
N TYR A 31 3.43 7.52 8.03
CA TYR A 31 4.15 8.34 7.05
C TYR A 31 3.64 9.79 6.95
N GLN A 32 2.43 10.10 7.45
CA GLN A 32 1.81 11.42 7.27
C GLN A 32 2.62 12.57 7.87
N LYS A 33 3.39 12.31 8.94
CA LYS A 33 4.22 13.30 9.62
C LYS A 33 5.70 13.20 9.26
N THR A 34 6.04 12.28 8.35
CA THR A 34 7.42 11.96 8.00
C THR A 34 7.89 12.85 6.86
N GLN A 35 9.14 13.31 6.95
CA GLN A 35 9.74 14.12 5.90
C GLN A 35 9.89 13.30 4.62
N VAL A 36 9.60 13.91 3.46
CA VAL A 36 9.54 13.23 2.15
C VAL A 36 10.80 12.41 1.86
N HIS A 37 11.99 12.91 2.20
CA HIS A 37 13.24 12.19 1.98
C HIS A 37 13.32 10.86 2.76
N GLN A 38 12.74 10.79 3.95
CA GLN A 38 12.70 9.56 4.74
C GLN A 38 11.69 8.57 4.17
N ILE A 39 10.56 9.09 3.65
CA ILE A 39 9.58 8.28 2.92
C ILE A 39 10.24 7.64 1.69
N ALA A 40 10.92 8.44 0.88
CA ALA A 40 11.63 7.98 -0.32
C ALA A 40 12.73 6.98 0.03
N SER A 41 13.54 7.26 1.05
CA SER A 41 14.57 6.35 1.56
C SER A 41 13.98 4.99 1.94
N ASN A 42 12.86 4.97 2.65
CA ASN A 42 12.22 3.72 3.04
C ASN A 42 11.60 2.97 1.85
N LEU A 43 11.03 3.70 0.89
CA LEU A 43 10.50 3.11 -0.34
C LEU A 43 11.59 2.42 -1.16
N ILE A 44 12.72 3.11 -1.37
CA ILE A 44 13.87 2.55 -2.10
C ILE A 44 14.43 1.34 -1.35
N TRP A 45 14.58 1.44 -0.03
CA TRP A 45 15.09 0.35 0.79
C TRP A 45 14.20 -0.91 0.70
N ARG A 46 12.89 -0.73 0.73
CA ARG A 46 11.91 -1.84 0.68
C ARG A 46 11.53 -2.27 -0.73
N TRP A 47 12.05 -1.61 -1.76
CA TRP A 47 11.68 -1.88 -3.15
C TRP A 47 11.80 -3.36 -3.54
N PRO A 48 12.89 -4.09 -3.19
CA PRO A 48 12.99 -5.51 -3.54
C PRO A 48 11.90 -6.38 -2.88
N GLU A 49 11.52 -6.06 -1.64
CA GLU A 49 10.47 -6.76 -0.90
C GLU A 49 9.08 -6.49 -1.51
N ILE A 50 8.85 -5.26 -1.96
CA ILE A 50 7.62 -4.83 -2.64
C ILE A 50 7.47 -5.57 -3.97
N GLU A 51 8.54 -5.64 -4.77
CA GLU A 51 8.54 -6.34 -6.06
C GLU A 51 8.29 -7.85 -5.89
N ASP A 52 8.99 -8.50 -4.97
CA ASP A 52 8.81 -9.93 -4.69
C ASP A 52 7.38 -10.22 -4.25
N PHE A 53 6.85 -9.42 -3.31
CA PHE A 53 5.52 -9.64 -2.77
C PHE A 53 4.40 -9.42 -3.81
N ILE A 54 4.49 -8.37 -4.62
CA ILE A 54 3.45 -8.07 -5.62
C ILE A 54 3.42 -9.09 -6.76
N SER A 55 4.57 -9.72 -7.05
CA SER A 55 4.66 -10.81 -8.04
C SER A 55 3.86 -12.03 -7.60
N LYS A 56 3.84 -12.33 -6.29
CA LYS A 56 3.18 -13.49 -5.67
C LYS A 56 1.71 -13.28 -5.34
N THR A 57 1.22 -12.04 -5.46
CA THR A 57 -0.12 -11.69 -5.01
C THR A 57 -1.15 -11.72 -6.14
N ALA A 58 -2.36 -12.21 -5.85
CA ALA A 58 -3.50 -12.18 -6.75
C ALA A 58 -3.93 -10.74 -7.10
N GLY A 59 -4.46 -10.52 -8.32
CA GLY A 59 -4.98 -9.21 -8.72
C GLY A 59 -6.18 -8.76 -7.88
N GLY A 60 -6.37 -7.44 -7.73
CA GLY A 60 -7.47 -6.85 -6.95
C GLY A 60 -7.16 -6.77 -5.46
N SER A 61 -5.89 -6.61 -5.09
CA SER A 61 -5.38 -6.60 -3.72
C SER A 61 -4.63 -5.31 -3.42
N LEU A 62 -4.87 -4.72 -2.26
CA LEU A 62 -4.21 -3.51 -1.80
C LEU A 62 -3.58 -3.77 -0.44
N PHE A 63 -2.35 -3.30 -0.23
CA PHE A 63 -1.59 -3.54 0.99
C PHE A 63 -1.11 -2.25 1.62
N LYS A 64 -0.96 -2.24 2.93
CA LYS A 64 -0.25 -1.16 3.63
C LYS A 64 1.24 -1.47 3.70
N LEU A 65 2.04 -0.48 3.33
CA LEU A 65 3.48 -0.45 3.58
C LEU A 65 3.72 0.17 4.97
N PRO A 66 4.22 -0.57 5.98
CA PRO A 66 4.60 0.02 7.26
C PRO A 66 5.93 0.77 7.16
N MET A 67 6.15 1.71 8.08
CA MET A 67 7.39 2.50 8.16
C MET A 67 8.54 1.69 8.79
N GLY A 68 8.22 0.77 9.71
CA GLY A 68 9.22 -0.08 10.31
C GLY A 68 9.84 -1.02 9.27
N LYS A 69 11.17 -1.15 9.29
CA LYS A 69 11.93 -2.03 8.38
C LYS A 69 11.52 -3.50 8.50
N ASN A 70 11.03 -3.91 9.67
CA ASN A 70 10.55 -5.28 9.94
C ASN A 70 9.02 -5.38 9.95
N GLY A 71 8.31 -4.32 9.55
CA GLY A 71 6.86 -4.31 9.55
C GLY A 71 6.32 -5.14 8.39
N LYS A 72 5.36 -6.02 8.68
CA LYS A 72 4.71 -6.87 7.66
C LYS A 72 3.74 -6.06 6.80
N PHE A 73 3.61 -6.43 5.53
CA PHE A 73 2.55 -5.88 4.68
C PHE A 73 1.19 -6.35 5.19
N GLU A 74 0.28 -5.41 5.38
CA GLU A 74 -1.09 -5.72 5.82
C GLU A 74 -2.06 -5.56 4.65
N GLN A 75 -2.80 -6.63 4.33
CA GLN A 75 -3.83 -6.54 3.31
C GLN A 75 -4.98 -5.66 3.80
N LEU A 76 -5.40 -4.73 2.95
CA LEU A 76 -6.58 -3.92 3.18
C LEU A 76 -7.85 -4.67 2.76
N PRO A 77 -8.94 -4.54 3.52
CA PRO A 77 -10.23 -5.03 3.07
C PRO A 77 -10.72 -4.12 1.96
N LEU A 78 -10.44 -4.53 0.73
CA LEU A 78 -11.02 -3.98 -0.49
C LEU A 78 -12.44 -4.49 -0.69
#